data_AF-A0A9W8TNC4-F1
#
_entry.id   AF-A0A9W8TNC4-F1
#
_cell.length_a   1.000
_cell.length_b   1.000
_cell.length_c   1.000
_cell.angle_alpha   90.00
_cell.angle_beta   90.00
_cell.angle_gamma   90.00
#
_symmetry.space_group_name_H-M   'P 1'
#
loop_
_entity.id
_entity.type
_entity.pdbx_description
1 polymer ?
#
loop_
_entity_poly.entity_id
_entity_poly.type
_entity_poly.pdbx_seq_one_letter_code
_entity_poly.pdbx_strand_id
1 'polypeptide(L)'
;MEILKLVILFAFNSGVQASGEGPFQNWFQSIPEKVAVPLLVSSDLIVHQDQNPNATRSATFKPFQAAWGELRPDSVLRNSEWTWRVNASQFYAPYNGSDIAAPSDRQAFVSQTYDFSWSTEGNLSEALDGATGPLCVTQLSAYVDLPVNVTNAFNDSTSCVPALGRLCVEAILKRTPAPTLENGCKWGDDSYKMFNDLLACTGSFGRDPTQSFGQSSSGFLLNDTATQIDSGDTFWVNMSGPVLGKETWLYEKTANQIQMLLFSISLPTNTTPVLGKELLCLRANTTKLPDVDLNNDGVAVVGEVVLLKSGTARTAGVESLMYLGLMALIVGVILG
;
A
#
# COMPACT_ATOMS: atom_id res chain seq x y z
N MET A 1 -31.90 -39.78 9.93
CA MET A 1 -30.87 -39.88 10.99
C MET A 1 -29.52 -39.61 10.32
N GLU A 2 -29.31 -38.45 9.72
CA GLU A 2 -29.25 -37.11 10.31
C GLU A 2 -28.16 -36.98 11.39
N ILE A 3 -27.27 -36.02 11.14
CA ILE A 3 -26.25 -35.43 12.02
C ILE A 3 -24.99 -36.29 12.19
N LEU A 4 -24.05 -36.14 11.24
CA LEU A 4 -22.69 -35.68 11.59
C LEU A 4 -22.00 -35.15 10.33
N LYS A 5 -22.33 -33.89 10.00
CA LYS A 5 -21.70 -33.11 8.94
C LYS A 5 -20.37 -32.56 9.45
N LEU A 6 -19.32 -32.84 8.67
CA LEU A 6 -18.40 -31.85 8.11
C LEU A 6 -17.86 -30.77 9.08
N VAL A 7 -16.73 -31.05 9.73
CA VAL A 7 -15.83 -30.02 10.29
C VAL A 7 -14.47 -30.21 9.62
N ILE A 8 -14.31 -29.63 8.43
CA ILE A 8 -13.00 -29.43 7.81
C ILE A 8 -12.59 -28.02 8.18
N LEU A 9 -11.63 -27.89 9.12
CA LEU A 9 -10.99 -26.64 9.47
C LEU A 9 -10.10 -26.19 8.31
N PHE A 10 -10.64 -25.31 7.47
CA PHE A 10 -9.84 -24.53 6.54
C PHE A 10 -9.30 -23.29 7.26
N ALA A 11 -7.98 -23.24 7.44
CA ALA A 11 -7.28 -21.99 7.72
C ALA A 11 -7.19 -21.20 6.39
N PHE A 12 -8.21 -20.39 6.09
CA PHE A 12 -8.20 -19.47 4.95
C PHE A 12 -8.06 -18.02 5.43
N ASN A 13 -7.16 -17.29 4.76
CA ASN A 13 -7.16 -15.83 4.64
C ASN A 13 -8.60 -15.32 4.54
N SER A 14 -9.06 -14.65 5.59
CA SER A 14 -10.41 -14.13 5.70
C SER A 14 -10.34 -12.62 5.47
N GLY A 15 -10.73 -12.16 4.29
CA GLY A 15 -10.95 -10.75 3.97
C GLY A 15 -12.43 -10.44 3.95
N VAL A 16 -12.80 -9.27 4.46
CA VAL A 16 -14.18 -8.76 4.50
C VAL A 16 -14.29 -7.62 3.50
N GLN A 17 -15.43 -7.52 2.81
CA GLN A 17 -15.74 -6.41 1.90
C GLN A 17 -16.04 -5.14 2.70
N ALA A 18 -15.27 -4.06 2.47
CA ALA A 18 -15.90 -2.74 2.50
C ALA A 18 -16.55 -2.51 1.14
N SER A 19 -17.75 -1.95 1.11
CA SER A 19 -18.32 -1.43 -0.14
C SER A 19 -17.59 -0.13 -0.48
N GLY A 20 -17.14 0.00 -1.72
CA GLY A 20 -16.41 1.17 -2.20
C GLY A 20 -17.30 2.40 -2.17
N GLU A 21 -16.90 3.38 -1.37
CA GLU A 21 -17.42 4.74 -1.45
C GLU A 21 -16.24 5.69 -1.55
N GLY A 22 -16.24 6.43 -2.65
CA GLY A 22 -15.12 7.19 -3.20
C GLY A 22 -15.18 7.06 -4.74
N PRO A 23 -14.67 8.03 -5.52
CA PRO A 23 -14.64 7.93 -6.99
C PRO A 23 -13.78 6.74 -7.50
N PHE A 24 -13.11 6.05 -6.58
CA PHE A 24 -12.32 4.85 -6.76
C PHE A 24 -13.19 3.62 -6.53
N GLN A 25 -13.90 3.19 -7.58
CA GLN A 25 -14.49 1.86 -7.64
C GLN A 25 -13.50 0.90 -8.31
N ASN A 26 -13.44 -0.32 -7.77
CA ASN A 26 -12.46 -1.40 -8.02
C ASN A 26 -11.24 -1.29 -7.10
N TRP A 27 -10.64 -2.44 -6.75
CA TRP A 27 -9.44 -2.63 -5.89
C TRP A 27 -9.64 -3.15 -4.45
N PHE A 28 -10.82 -3.69 -4.13
CA PHE A 28 -10.88 -4.82 -3.20
C PHE A 28 -10.28 -6.04 -3.91
N GLN A 29 -9.23 -6.68 -3.38
CA GLN A 29 -8.84 -7.99 -3.91
C GLN A 29 -10.05 -8.94 -3.79
N SER A 30 -10.54 -9.41 -4.94
CA SER A 30 -11.51 -10.49 -4.99
C SER A 30 -10.89 -11.77 -4.42
N ILE A 31 -11.47 -12.29 -3.33
CA ILE A 31 -11.21 -13.64 -2.82
C ILE A 31 -12.20 -14.60 -3.49
N PRO A 32 -11.81 -15.84 -3.82
CA PRO A 32 -12.73 -16.87 -4.32
C PRO A 32 -13.96 -17.05 -3.41
N GLU A 33 -15.12 -17.24 -4.06
CA GLU A 33 -16.42 -17.53 -3.46
C GLU A 33 -16.32 -18.60 -2.36
N LYS A 34 -16.41 -18.20 -1.08
CA LYS A 34 -17.09 -18.93 0.02
C LYS A 34 -16.70 -18.35 1.38
N VAL A 35 -17.40 -17.31 1.82
CA VAL A 35 -17.64 -17.07 3.25
C VAL A 35 -19.11 -16.75 3.45
N ALA A 36 -19.74 -17.48 4.37
CA ALA A 36 -21.09 -17.24 4.81
C ALA A 36 -21.11 -16.00 5.73
N VAL A 37 -21.89 -14.99 5.34
CA VAL A 37 -22.17 -13.71 6.01
C VAL A 37 -21.06 -12.63 5.85
N PRO A 38 -21.31 -11.59 5.02
CA PRO A 38 -20.41 -10.44 4.91
C PRO A 38 -20.53 -9.56 6.16
N LEU A 39 -19.41 -9.28 6.82
CA LEU A 39 -19.28 -8.17 7.75
C LEU A 39 -19.28 -6.87 6.92
N LEU A 40 -20.19 -5.95 7.20
CA LEU A 40 -20.25 -4.69 6.45
C LEU A 40 -19.38 -3.66 7.17
N VAL A 41 -18.21 -3.36 6.61
CA VAL A 41 -17.51 -2.12 6.94
C VAL A 41 -18.20 -1.01 6.15
N SER A 42 -18.94 -0.13 6.84
CA SER A 42 -19.56 1.03 6.19
C SER A 42 -18.49 2.01 5.73
N SER A 43 -18.71 2.61 4.57
CA SER A 43 -17.96 3.74 4.05
C SER A 43 -17.75 4.87 5.05
N ASP A 44 -18.79 5.23 5.81
CA ASP A 44 -18.75 6.26 6.84
C ASP A 44 -17.66 5.99 7.89
N LEU A 45 -17.39 4.72 8.18
CA LEU A 45 -16.35 4.34 9.11
C LEU A 45 -14.97 4.57 8.49
N ILE A 46 -14.79 4.27 7.20
CA ILE A 46 -13.54 4.52 6.48
C ILE A 46 -13.28 6.03 6.41
N VAL A 47 -14.28 6.82 6.03
CA VAL A 47 -14.21 8.28 5.98
C VAL A 47 -13.89 8.87 7.36
N HIS A 48 -14.54 8.39 8.41
CA HIS A 48 -14.26 8.84 9.77
C HIS A 48 -12.82 8.54 10.20
N GLN A 49 -12.30 7.36 9.86
CA GLN A 49 -10.93 6.94 10.21
C GLN A 49 -9.87 7.64 9.36
N ASP A 50 -10.20 8.04 8.13
CA ASP A 50 -9.36 8.89 7.31
C ASP A 50 -9.23 10.31 7.89
N GLN A 51 -10.31 10.81 8.49
CA GLN A 51 -10.30 12.10 9.20
C GLN A 51 -9.64 12.04 10.58
N ASN A 52 -9.57 10.87 11.21
CA ASN A 52 -9.04 10.67 12.57
C ASN A 52 -8.06 9.49 12.66
N PRO A 53 -6.96 9.50 11.89
CA PRO A 53 -6.07 8.36 11.81
C PRO A 53 -5.17 8.21 13.05
N ASN A 54 -4.74 6.98 13.31
CA ASN A 54 -3.83 6.69 14.42
C ASN A 54 -2.41 7.24 14.16
N ALA A 55 -1.97 7.24 12.90
CA ALA A 55 -0.74 7.88 12.45
C ALA A 55 -0.96 8.59 11.11
N THR A 56 -0.44 9.81 11.01
CA THR A 56 -0.43 10.60 9.77
C THR A 56 0.97 11.10 9.49
N ARG A 57 1.34 11.07 8.23
CA ARG A 57 2.47 11.82 7.71
C ARG A 57 2.06 12.55 6.45
N SER A 58 2.55 13.78 6.31
CA SER A 58 2.48 14.53 5.06
C SER A 58 3.83 15.15 4.73
N ALA A 59 4.09 15.35 3.44
CA ALA A 59 5.26 16.06 2.96
C ALA A 59 4.95 16.79 1.66
N THR A 60 5.54 17.97 1.49
CA THR A 60 5.41 18.76 0.27
C THR A 60 6.43 18.33 -0.78
N PHE A 61 6.07 18.45 -2.04
CA PHE A 61 6.93 18.14 -3.18
C PHE A 61 6.52 18.95 -4.41
N LYS A 62 7.41 18.98 -5.40
CA LYS A 62 7.21 19.68 -6.67
C LYS A 62 7.00 18.63 -7.76
N PRO A 63 5.75 18.36 -8.18
CA PRO A 63 5.48 17.29 -9.12
C PRO A 63 6.19 17.54 -10.46
N PHE A 64 6.83 16.50 -10.99
CA PHE A 64 7.47 16.51 -12.31
C PHE A 64 8.50 17.63 -12.50
N GLN A 65 9.20 18.01 -11.43
CA GLN A 65 10.23 19.04 -11.48
C GLN A 65 11.28 18.78 -12.58
N ALA A 66 11.59 17.51 -12.83
CA ALA A 66 12.49 17.09 -13.90
C ALA A 66 11.97 17.43 -15.31
N ALA A 67 10.66 17.42 -15.53
CA ALA A 67 10.03 17.71 -16.82
C ALA A 67 9.73 19.20 -17.03
N TRP A 68 9.96 20.07 -16.01
CA TRP A 68 9.65 21.50 -16.11
C TRP A 68 10.29 22.19 -17.31
N GLY A 69 11.48 21.76 -17.76
CA GLY A 69 12.10 22.32 -18.95
C GLY A 69 11.28 22.14 -20.23
N GLU A 70 10.48 21.08 -20.31
CA GLU A 70 9.72 20.66 -21.49
C GLU A 70 8.26 21.16 -21.48
N LEU A 71 7.75 21.58 -20.32
CA LEU A 71 6.40 22.13 -20.17
C LEU A 71 6.27 23.50 -20.84
N ARG A 72 5.03 23.96 -21.06
CA ARG A 72 4.78 25.33 -21.56
C ARG A 72 5.24 26.37 -20.52
N PRO A 73 5.74 27.56 -20.92
CA PRO A 73 6.21 28.57 -19.96
C PRO A 73 5.17 29.02 -18.93
N ASP A 74 3.89 29.00 -19.31
CA ASP A 74 2.71 29.36 -18.52
C ASP A 74 2.02 28.16 -17.84
N SER A 75 2.59 26.96 -17.96
CA SER A 75 2.05 25.75 -17.34
C SER A 75 1.92 25.90 -15.83
N VAL A 76 0.73 25.57 -15.30
CA VAL A 76 0.45 25.64 -13.85
C VAL A 76 1.32 24.68 -13.03
N LEU A 77 1.84 23.63 -13.66
CA LEU A 77 2.74 22.66 -13.04
C LEU A 77 4.11 23.26 -12.71
N ARG A 78 4.56 24.27 -13.46
CA ARG A 78 5.82 24.96 -13.16
C ARG A 78 5.68 25.71 -11.84
N ASN A 79 6.53 25.35 -10.88
CA ASN A 79 6.50 25.89 -9.51
C ASN A 79 5.26 25.49 -8.69
N SER A 80 4.44 24.56 -9.17
CA SER A 80 3.42 23.95 -8.32
C SER A 80 4.08 23.22 -7.15
N GLU A 81 3.46 23.30 -5.98
CA GLU A 81 3.81 22.53 -4.80
C GLU A 81 2.58 21.74 -4.37
N TRP A 82 2.76 20.44 -4.24
CA TRP A 82 1.74 19.50 -3.83
C TRP A 82 2.12 18.94 -2.48
N THR A 83 1.13 18.54 -1.69
CA THR A 83 1.30 17.79 -0.46
C THR A 83 0.81 16.38 -0.69
N TRP A 84 1.65 15.40 -0.41
CA TRP A 84 1.23 14.01 -0.30
C TRP A 84 1.00 13.68 1.17
N ARG A 85 -0.13 13.07 1.50
CA ARG A 85 -0.43 12.58 2.85
C ARG A 85 -0.69 11.08 2.81
N VAL A 86 -0.19 10.41 3.84
CA VAL A 86 -0.43 8.99 4.14
C VAL A 86 -0.99 8.91 5.55
N ASN A 87 -2.16 8.29 5.68
CA ASN A 87 -2.75 7.96 6.96
C ASN A 87 -2.69 6.45 7.17
N ALA A 88 -2.50 6.03 8.42
CA ALA A 88 -2.60 4.64 8.84
C ALA A 88 -3.50 4.57 10.08
N SER A 89 -4.50 3.70 10.03
CA SER A 89 -5.51 3.57 11.08
C SER A 89 -5.74 2.10 11.43
N GLN A 90 -6.00 1.84 12.70
CA GLN A 90 -6.54 0.58 13.19
C GLN A 90 -7.87 0.88 13.87
N PHE A 91 -8.94 0.25 13.39
CA PHE A 91 -10.28 0.49 13.89
C PHE A 91 -11.08 -0.82 14.00
N TYR A 92 -12.19 -0.77 14.72
CA TYR A 92 -13.03 -1.93 14.98
C TYR A 92 -14.32 -1.82 14.18
N ALA A 93 -14.78 -2.92 13.58
CA ALA A 93 -16.09 -2.92 12.92
C ALA A 93 -17.22 -2.69 13.95
N PRO A 94 -18.32 -2.02 13.55
CA PRO A 94 -19.46 -1.84 14.42
C PRO A 94 -20.04 -3.20 14.83
N TYR A 95 -20.38 -3.29 16.11
CA TYR A 95 -20.74 -4.54 16.76
C TYR A 95 -22.21 -4.90 16.53
N ASN A 96 -22.49 -6.06 15.90
CA ASN A 96 -23.83 -6.61 15.78
C ASN A 96 -24.25 -7.36 17.06
N GLY A 97 -24.48 -6.62 18.16
CA GLY A 97 -25.40 -6.93 19.26
C GLY A 97 -25.32 -8.23 20.09
N SER A 98 -24.69 -9.33 19.64
CA SER A 98 -24.88 -10.66 20.25
C SER A 98 -23.65 -11.33 20.89
N ASP A 99 -22.42 -10.92 20.60
CA ASP A 99 -21.21 -11.51 21.21
C ASP A 99 -20.58 -10.65 22.31
N ILE A 100 -20.68 -11.04 23.58
CA ILE A 100 -20.03 -10.33 24.70
C ILE A 100 -18.50 -10.61 24.66
N ALA A 101 -17.84 -10.22 23.57
CA ALA A 101 -16.41 -10.34 23.40
C ALA A 101 -15.74 -9.11 24.04
N ALA A 102 -14.71 -9.36 24.86
CA ALA A 102 -13.86 -8.30 25.38
C ALA A 102 -13.27 -7.47 24.22
N PRO A 103 -12.93 -6.18 24.40
CA PRO A 103 -12.35 -5.34 23.35
C PRO A 103 -11.15 -5.98 22.60
N SER A 104 -10.40 -6.85 23.27
CA SER A 104 -9.26 -7.62 22.74
C SER A 104 -9.62 -8.70 21.73
N ASP A 105 -10.86 -9.21 21.76
CA ASP A 105 -11.34 -10.30 20.89
C ASP A 105 -12.25 -9.77 19.77
N ARG A 106 -12.45 -8.45 19.70
CA ARG A 106 -13.17 -7.80 18.60
C ARG A 106 -12.34 -7.86 17.33
N GLN A 107 -13.01 -7.98 16.18
CA GLN A 107 -12.34 -7.85 14.90
C GLN A 107 -11.93 -6.39 14.67
N ALA A 108 -10.66 -6.20 14.36
CA ALA A 108 -10.09 -4.93 13.94
C ALA A 108 -9.71 -4.98 12.46
N PHE A 109 -9.55 -3.80 11.88
CA PHE A 109 -9.17 -3.57 10.49
C PHE A 109 -8.03 -2.57 10.50
N VAL A 110 -7.07 -2.77 9.61
CA VAL A 110 -6.00 -1.81 9.36
C VAL A 110 -6.28 -1.18 8.00
N SER A 111 -6.40 0.14 7.97
CA SER A 111 -6.49 0.90 6.73
C SER A 111 -5.30 1.81 6.55
N GLN A 112 -5.03 2.09 5.29
CA GLN A 112 -4.06 3.06 4.86
C GLN A 112 -4.64 3.85 3.68
N THR A 113 -4.69 5.16 3.83
CA THR A 113 -5.24 6.07 2.82
C THR A 113 -4.17 7.01 2.31
N TYR A 114 -4.38 7.48 1.09
CA TYR A 114 -3.48 8.39 0.39
C TYR A 114 -4.28 9.49 -0.26
N ASP A 115 -3.83 10.73 -0.07
CA ASP A 115 -4.38 11.90 -0.75
C ASP A 115 -3.26 12.82 -1.23
N PHE A 116 -3.58 13.56 -2.30
CA PHE A 116 -2.78 14.67 -2.77
C PHE A 116 -3.60 15.94 -2.58
N SER A 117 -2.95 16.98 -2.09
CA SER A 117 -3.51 18.32 -2.07
C SER A 117 -2.57 19.30 -2.76
N TRP A 118 -3.14 20.33 -3.38
CA TRP A 118 -2.41 21.37 -4.09
C TRP A 118 -3.06 22.72 -3.82
N SER A 119 -2.30 23.80 -4.03
CA SER A 119 -2.72 25.14 -3.60
C SER A 119 -3.80 25.78 -4.47
N THR A 120 -3.96 25.32 -5.72
CA THR A 120 -4.97 25.84 -6.64
C THR A 120 -6.30 25.15 -6.38
N GLU A 121 -7.38 25.91 -6.26
CA GLU A 121 -8.72 25.34 -6.34
C GLU A 121 -8.91 24.64 -7.70
N GLY A 122 -9.68 23.55 -7.73
CA GLY A 122 -9.93 22.79 -8.95
C GLY A 122 -9.67 21.29 -8.82
N ASN A 123 -9.98 20.58 -9.91
CA ASN A 123 -9.82 19.13 -9.99
C ASN A 123 -8.40 18.72 -10.43
N LEU A 124 -8.10 17.43 -10.34
CA LEU A 124 -6.79 16.87 -10.67
C LEU A 124 -6.37 17.11 -12.12
N SER A 125 -7.30 17.17 -13.09
CA SER A 125 -6.97 17.49 -14.48
C SER A 125 -6.42 18.93 -14.60
N GLU A 126 -7.06 19.89 -13.93
CA GLU A 126 -6.62 21.29 -13.90
C GLU A 126 -5.28 21.44 -13.19
N ALA A 127 -5.07 20.73 -12.07
CA ALA A 127 -3.79 20.68 -11.37
C ALA A 127 -2.65 20.11 -12.23
N LEU A 128 -3.00 19.29 -13.23
CA LEU A 128 -2.10 18.66 -14.21
C LEU A 128 -2.10 19.38 -15.56
N ASP A 129 -2.35 20.69 -15.58
CA ASP A 129 -2.31 21.56 -16.76
C ASP A 129 -3.31 21.17 -17.86
N GLY A 130 -4.49 20.69 -17.44
CA GLY A 130 -5.55 20.22 -18.32
C GLY A 130 -5.25 18.86 -18.95
N ALA A 131 -4.43 18.04 -18.30
CA ALA A 131 -4.15 16.69 -18.79
C ALA A 131 -5.44 15.86 -18.89
N THR A 132 -5.67 15.27 -20.06
CA THR A 132 -6.82 14.39 -20.34
C THR A 132 -6.44 12.92 -20.48
N GLY A 133 -5.13 12.63 -20.48
CA GLY A 133 -4.60 11.29 -20.68
C GLY A 133 -4.78 10.38 -19.46
N PRO A 134 -4.41 9.10 -19.58
CA PRO A 134 -4.44 8.20 -18.45
C PRO A 134 -3.43 8.66 -17.40
N LEU A 135 -3.91 8.81 -16.18
CA LEU A 135 -3.09 8.90 -14.99
C LEU A 135 -2.94 7.49 -14.41
N CYS A 136 -1.70 7.01 -14.31
CA CYS A 136 -1.37 5.77 -13.63
C CYS A 136 -0.76 6.05 -12.27
N VAL A 137 -1.34 5.43 -11.25
CA VAL A 137 -0.81 5.41 -9.89
C VAL A 137 -0.49 3.97 -9.55
N THR A 138 0.71 3.72 -9.06
CA THR A 138 1.11 2.37 -8.71
C THR A 138 1.91 2.33 -7.42
N GLN A 139 1.42 1.55 -6.49
CA GLN A 139 2.06 1.30 -5.21
C GLN A 139 2.78 -0.04 -5.21
N LEU A 140 3.93 -0.09 -4.55
CA LEU A 140 4.50 -1.34 -4.10
C LEU A 140 3.61 -1.92 -2.99
N SER A 141 3.21 -3.19 -3.10
CA SER A 141 2.23 -3.82 -2.20
C SER A 141 2.59 -3.62 -0.74
N ALA A 142 1.56 -3.40 0.09
CA ALA A 142 1.68 -3.18 1.53
C ALA A 142 2.32 -4.36 2.30
N TYR A 143 2.62 -5.47 1.64
CA TYR A 143 3.33 -6.61 2.23
C TYR A 143 4.85 -6.57 2.04
N VAL A 144 5.37 -5.65 1.21
CA VAL A 144 6.82 -5.55 0.99
C VAL A 144 7.50 -5.07 2.26
N ASP A 145 8.32 -5.96 2.81
CA ASP A 145 9.04 -5.77 4.07
C ASP A 145 10.48 -5.34 3.76
N LEU A 146 10.75 -4.04 3.87
CA LEU A 146 12.08 -3.53 3.60
C LEU A 146 13.01 -3.77 4.81
N PRO A 147 14.32 -3.93 4.57
CA PRO A 147 15.31 -3.98 5.64
C PRO A 147 15.24 -2.76 6.57
N VAL A 148 15.44 -2.97 7.87
CA VAL A 148 15.37 -1.92 8.90
C VAL A 148 16.37 -0.81 8.64
N ASN A 149 17.57 -1.13 8.15
CA ASN A 149 18.58 -0.13 7.79
C ASN A 149 18.10 0.79 6.65
N VAL A 150 17.39 0.25 5.65
CA VAL A 150 16.78 0.99 4.54
C VAL A 150 15.63 1.84 5.06
N THR A 151 14.75 1.26 5.88
CA THR A 151 13.61 1.96 6.50
C THR A 151 14.03 3.11 7.42
N ASN A 152 15.13 2.93 8.16
CA ASN A 152 15.69 3.96 9.04
C ASN A 152 16.55 5.00 8.32
N ALA A 153 17.00 4.72 7.09
CA ALA A 153 17.72 5.68 6.25
C ALA A 153 16.79 6.69 5.58
N PHE A 154 15.49 6.36 5.45
CA PHE A 154 14.47 7.31 5.02
C PHE A 154 14.44 8.54 5.93
N ASN A 155 14.21 9.71 5.33
CA ASN A 155 14.09 10.98 6.03
C ASN A 155 12.70 11.58 5.82
N ASP A 156 12.44 12.72 6.43
CA ASP A 156 11.13 13.36 6.44
C ASP A 156 10.71 14.03 5.09
N SER A 157 11.32 13.64 3.95
CA SER A 157 11.00 14.15 2.60
C SER A 157 10.16 13.17 1.79
N THR A 158 9.70 13.55 0.59
CA THR A 158 9.05 12.62 -0.36
C THR A 158 10.04 11.83 -1.22
N SER A 159 11.34 12.09 -1.10
CA SER A 159 12.35 11.44 -1.95
C SER A 159 12.60 10.01 -1.49
N CYS A 160 12.62 9.07 -2.44
CA CYS A 160 13.08 7.71 -2.17
C CYS A 160 14.60 7.56 -2.09
N VAL A 161 15.37 8.59 -2.48
CA VAL A 161 16.85 8.51 -2.57
C VAL A 161 17.52 8.17 -1.23
N PRO A 162 17.12 8.71 -0.07
CA PRO A 162 17.76 8.38 1.20
C PRO A 162 17.65 6.89 1.57
N ALA A 163 16.53 6.24 1.24
CA ALA A 163 16.29 4.83 1.52
C ALA A 163 16.87 3.92 0.42
N LEU A 164 16.57 4.21 -0.85
CA LEU A 164 16.86 3.31 -1.97
C LEU A 164 18.18 3.63 -2.68
N GLY A 165 18.75 4.81 -2.44
CA GLY A 165 19.87 5.32 -3.21
C GLY A 165 19.47 5.84 -4.59
N ARG A 166 20.24 6.83 -5.07
CA ARG A 166 19.93 7.54 -6.33
C ARG A 166 19.87 6.62 -7.55
N LEU A 167 20.82 5.69 -7.67
CA LEU A 167 20.89 4.79 -8.82
C LEU A 167 19.68 3.86 -8.91
N CYS A 168 19.15 3.40 -7.77
CA CYS A 168 17.94 2.58 -7.76
C CYS A 168 16.72 3.39 -8.21
N VAL A 169 16.55 4.61 -7.66
CA VAL A 169 15.44 5.51 -8.03
C VAL A 169 15.45 5.84 -9.52
N GLU A 170 16.62 6.20 -10.06
CA GLU A 170 16.78 6.48 -11.50
C GLU A 170 16.46 5.24 -12.36
N ALA A 171 16.89 4.05 -11.92
CA ALA A 171 16.64 2.82 -12.66
C ALA A 171 15.15 2.41 -12.64
N ILE A 172 14.45 2.64 -11.53
CA ILE A 172 12.99 2.49 -11.44
C ILE A 172 12.30 3.41 -12.45
N LEU A 173 12.54 4.72 -12.37
CA LEU A 173 11.89 5.72 -13.24
C LEU A 173 12.15 5.48 -14.73
N LYS A 174 13.37 5.02 -15.07
CA LYS A 174 13.75 4.70 -16.45
C LYS A 174 13.00 3.49 -17.00
N ARG A 175 12.74 2.47 -16.17
CA ARG A 175 12.12 1.20 -16.60
C ARG A 175 10.58 1.25 -16.54
N THR A 176 10.01 2.20 -15.80
CA THR A 176 8.56 2.45 -15.81
C THR A 176 8.06 2.70 -17.24
N PRO A 177 7.03 2.02 -17.73
CA PRO A 177 6.44 2.28 -19.05
C PRO A 177 5.66 3.60 -19.08
N ALA A 178 5.25 4.03 -20.28
CA ALA A 178 4.24 5.07 -20.42
C ALA A 178 2.90 4.60 -19.80
N PRO A 179 2.09 5.52 -19.24
CA PRO A 179 0.82 5.16 -18.63
C PRO A 179 -0.16 4.66 -19.70
N THR A 180 -0.62 3.42 -19.56
CA THR A 180 -1.68 2.84 -20.39
C THR A 180 -2.68 2.11 -19.51
N LEU A 181 -3.97 2.29 -19.79
CA LEU A 181 -5.04 1.59 -19.08
C LEU A 181 -5.13 0.12 -19.51
N GLU A 182 -4.76 -0.18 -20.75
CA GLU A 182 -4.78 -1.55 -21.32
C GLU A 182 -3.93 -2.54 -20.52
N ASN A 183 -2.81 -2.07 -19.96
CA ASN A 183 -1.89 -2.90 -19.18
C ASN A 183 -2.14 -2.79 -17.65
N GLY A 184 -3.19 -2.08 -17.24
CA GLY A 184 -3.54 -1.90 -15.84
C GLY A 184 -2.54 -1.07 -15.03
N CYS A 185 -1.85 -0.10 -15.64
CA CYS A 185 -0.95 0.83 -14.94
C CYS A 185 0.16 0.17 -14.11
N LYS A 186 0.76 -0.91 -14.61
CA LYS A 186 1.83 -1.65 -13.93
C LYS A 186 3.19 -0.96 -14.08
N TRP A 187 4.15 -1.27 -13.20
CA TRP A 187 5.54 -0.79 -13.32
C TRP A 187 6.27 -1.34 -14.56
N GLY A 188 5.67 -2.28 -15.30
CA GLY A 188 6.19 -2.91 -16.51
C GLY A 188 5.62 -4.31 -16.72
N ASP A 189 5.93 -4.92 -17.86
CA ASP A 189 5.42 -6.24 -18.29
C ASP A 189 5.83 -7.38 -17.33
N ASP A 190 6.94 -7.21 -16.59
CA ASP A 190 7.45 -8.15 -15.57
C ASP A 190 7.59 -7.51 -14.18
N SER A 191 6.64 -6.65 -13.81
CA SER A 191 6.61 -5.95 -12.51
C SER A 191 6.99 -6.76 -11.27
N TYR A 192 6.55 -8.03 -11.16
CA TYR A 192 6.90 -8.91 -10.03
C TYR A 192 8.41 -9.20 -9.91
N LYS A 193 9.13 -9.24 -11.04
CA LYS A 193 10.57 -9.49 -11.12
C LYS A 193 11.38 -8.21 -11.30
N MET A 194 10.74 -7.09 -11.63
CA MET A 194 11.40 -5.84 -11.97
C MET A 194 12.43 -5.43 -10.90
N PHE A 195 12.06 -5.44 -9.63
CA PHE A 195 12.97 -5.02 -8.56
C PHE A 195 14.15 -5.98 -8.35
N ASN A 196 14.00 -7.26 -8.72
CA ASN A 196 15.09 -8.24 -8.71
C ASN A 196 16.06 -8.01 -9.87
N ASP A 197 15.55 -7.62 -11.04
CA ASP A 197 16.36 -7.33 -12.23
C ASP A 197 17.10 -5.99 -12.14
N LEU A 198 16.64 -5.09 -11.26
CA LEU A 198 17.28 -3.81 -11.02
C LEU A 198 18.48 -4.00 -10.10
N LEU A 199 19.65 -4.35 -10.66
CA LEU A 199 20.90 -4.52 -9.90
C LEU A 199 21.26 -3.33 -9.01
N ALA A 200 20.85 -2.11 -9.41
CA ALA A 200 21.04 -0.90 -8.61
C ALA A 200 20.23 -0.87 -7.31
N CYS A 201 19.20 -1.72 -7.20
CA CYS A 201 18.23 -1.80 -6.10
C CYS A 201 18.46 -2.99 -5.15
N THR A 202 19.39 -3.90 -5.46
CA THR A 202 19.64 -5.13 -4.69
C THR A 202 19.92 -4.88 -3.20
N GLY A 203 20.63 -3.79 -2.87
CA GLY A 203 20.94 -3.42 -1.49
C GLY A 203 19.75 -2.82 -0.72
N SER A 204 18.68 -2.43 -1.42
CA SER A 204 17.56 -1.69 -0.84
C SER A 204 16.32 -2.54 -0.61
N PHE A 205 16.05 -3.50 -1.49
CA PHE A 205 14.87 -4.36 -1.38
C PHE A 205 15.13 -5.69 -0.67
N GLY A 206 16.38 -5.93 -0.26
CA GLY A 206 16.79 -7.23 0.29
C GLY A 206 16.75 -8.35 -0.75
N ARG A 207 17.12 -9.56 -0.35
CA ARG A 207 16.89 -10.77 -1.15
C ARG A 207 15.59 -11.40 -0.69
N ASP A 208 14.46 -11.08 -1.31
CA ASP A 208 13.24 -11.88 -1.14
C ASP A 208 13.45 -13.23 -1.84
N PRO A 209 13.51 -14.37 -1.11
CA PRO A 209 13.71 -15.68 -1.71
C PRO A 209 12.53 -16.12 -2.59
N THR A 210 11.35 -15.53 -2.41
CA THR A 210 10.14 -15.78 -3.23
C THR A 210 10.04 -14.90 -4.48
N GLN A 211 10.94 -13.90 -4.60
CA GLN A 211 11.17 -13.09 -5.80
C GLN A 211 9.92 -12.41 -6.39
N SER A 212 8.95 -12.01 -5.56
CA SER A 212 7.71 -11.42 -6.05
C SER A 212 7.34 -10.20 -5.22
N PHE A 213 7.80 -9.03 -5.66
CA PHE A 213 7.28 -7.78 -5.13
C PHE A 213 5.88 -7.58 -5.71
N GLY A 214 4.87 -7.84 -4.88
CA GLY A 214 3.51 -7.49 -5.23
C GLY A 214 3.41 -6.00 -5.51
N GLN A 215 2.54 -5.61 -6.44
CA GLN A 215 2.20 -4.21 -6.70
C GLN A 215 0.69 -4.07 -6.78
N SER A 216 0.21 -2.85 -6.57
CA SER A 216 -1.19 -2.49 -6.78
C SER A 216 -1.24 -1.21 -7.59
N SER A 217 -2.03 -1.20 -8.64
CA SER A 217 -2.02 -0.16 -9.68
C SER A 217 -3.41 0.41 -9.87
N SER A 218 -3.58 1.64 -10.31
CA SER A 218 -4.88 2.13 -10.79
C SER A 218 -4.65 3.14 -11.88
N GLY A 219 -5.58 3.16 -12.82
CA GLY A 219 -5.55 4.04 -13.98
C GLY A 219 -6.81 4.88 -14.03
N PHE A 220 -6.65 6.17 -14.28
CA PHE A 220 -7.73 7.14 -14.31
C PHE A 220 -7.74 7.90 -15.63
N LEU A 221 -8.91 8.07 -16.23
CA LEU A 221 -9.10 8.99 -17.34
C LEU A 221 -9.46 10.35 -16.78
N LEU A 222 -8.53 11.31 -16.86
CA LEU A 222 -8.74 12.63 -16.26
C LEU A 222 -9.79 13.50 -16.98
N ASN A 223 -10.21 13.10 -18.18
CA ASN A 223 -11.33 13.74 -18.88
C ASN A 223 -12.69 13.14 -18.53
N ASP A 224 -12.75 12.11 -17.67
CA ASP A 224 -14.01 11.53 -17.22
C ASP A 224 -14.61 12.36 -16.08
N THR A 225 -15.70 13.07 -16.40
CA THR A 225 -16.44 13.89 -15.44
C THR A 225 -17.08 13.07 -14.30
N ALA A 226 -17.20 11.75 -14.43
CA ALA A 226 -17.74 10.89 -13.38
C ALA A 226 -16.73 10.62 -12.25
N THR A 227 -15.43 10.83 -12.47
CA THR A 227 -14.36 10.55 -11.51
C THR A 227 -13.47 11.77 -11.32
N GLN A 228 -14.08 12.90 -10.96
CA GLN A 228 -13.34 14.08 -10.53
C GLN A 228 -12.70 13.82 -9.17
N ILE A 229 -11.41 14.15 -9.07
CA ILE A 229 -10.61 14.06 -7.86
C ILE A 229 -10.23 15.48 -7.51
N ASP A 230 -10.73 15.99 -6.39
CA ASP A 230 -10.42 17.32 -5.91
C ASP A 230 -9.21 17.29 -4.97
N SER A 231 -8.65 18.48 -4.72
CA SER A 231 -7.51 18.62 -3.82
C SER A 231 -7.86 18.14 -2.41
N GLY A 232 -7.10 17.18 -1.90
CA GLY A 232 -7.27 16.58 -0.58
C GLY A 232 -8.23 15.40 -0.54
N ASP A 233 -8.84 15.03 -1.67
CA ASP A 233 -9.62 13.82 -1.77
C ASP A 233 -8.71 12.59 -1.65
N THR A 234 -9.15 11.63 -0.85
CA THR A 234 -8.49 10.33 -0.74
C THR A 234 -8.61 9.61 -2.07
N PHE A 235 -7.47 9.45 -2.75
CA PHE A 235 -7.39 8.82 -4.06
C PHE A 235 -7.08 7.32 -4.03
N TRP A 236 -6.65 6.82 -2.88
CA TRP A 236 -6.31 5.43 -2.72
C TRP A 236 -6.55 4.97 -1.29
N VAL A 237 -7.10 3.76 -1.13
CA VAL A 237 -7.30 3.10 0.16
C VAL A 237 -6.84 1.64 0.07
N ASN A 238 -5.90 1.27 0.94
CA ASN A 238 -5.63 -0.13 1.24
C ASN A 238 -6.32 -0.49 2.55
N MET A 239 -7.01 -1.62 2.59
CA MET A 239 -7.62 -2.12 3.80
C MET A 239 -7.32 -3.60 3.97
N SER A 240 -7.02 -4.01 5.20
CA SER A 240 -6.82 -5.41 5.55
C SER A 240 -8.15 -6.17 5.63
N GLY A 241 -8.04 -7.49 5.63
CA GLY A 241 -9.09 -8.32 6.23
C GLY A 241 -9.20 -8.09 7.75
N PRO A 242 -10.24 -8.62 8.40
CA PRO A 242 -10.35 -8.61 9.85
C PRO A 242 -9.14 -9.28 10.50
N VAL A 243 -8.53 -8.61 11.46
CA VAL A 243 -7.51 -9.13 12.37
C VAL A 243 -8.06 -9.16 13.79
N LEU A 244 -7.40 -9.90 14.68
CA LEU A 244 -7.78 -9.89 16.09
C LEU A 244 -7.44 -8.52 16.69
N GLY A 245 -8.37 -7.94 17.45
CA GLY A 245 -8.28 -6.58 17.97
C GLY A 245 -7.08 -6.31 18.88
N LYS A 246 -6.58 -7.35 19.55
CA LYS A 246 -5.35 -7.32 20.37
C LYS A 246 -4.06 -7.38 19.55
N GLU A 247 -4.13 -7.75 18.28
CA GLU A 247 -2.98 -7.80 17.40
C GLU A 247 -2.72 -6.41 16.83
N THR A 248 -1.61 -5.81 17.24
CA THR A 248 -1.15 -4.50 16.71
C THR A 248 -0.10 -4.66 15.61
N TRP A 249 0.42 -5.87 15.39
CA TRP A 249 1.56 -6.10 14.51
C TRP A 249 1.29 -5.63 13.08
N LEU A 250 0.07 -5.82 12.56
CA LEU A 250 -0.27 -5.42 11.20
C LEU A 250 -0.28 -3.89 11.08
N TYR A 251 -0.92 -3.20 12.02
CA TYR A 251 -0.92 -1.74 12.09
C TYR A 251 0.50 -1.19 12.24
N GLU A 252 1.28 -1.74 13.18
CA GLU A 252 2.64 -1.31 13.42
C GLU A 252 3.53 -1.52 12.18
N LYS A 253 3.37 -2.63 11.46
CA LYS A 253 4.07 -2.88 10.19
C LYS A 253 3.65 -1.84 9.15
N THR A 254 2.35 -1.67 8.90
CA THR A 254 1.82 -0.71 7.92
C THR A 254 2.22 0.74 8.23
N ALA A 255 2.22 1.14 9.50
CA ALA A 255 2.61 2.47 9.90
C ALA A 255 4.12 2.71 9.76
N ASN A 256 4.95 1.67 9.97
CA ASN A 256 6.41 1.79 9.93
C ASN A 256 7.04 1.45 8.57
N GLN A 257 6.32 0.84 7.63
CA GLN A 257 6.88 0.58 6.29
C GLN A 257 7.01 1.88 5.50
N ILE A 258 7.98 1.93 4.57
CA ILE A 258 8.05 2.99 3.57
C ILE A 258 6.96 2.72 2.53
N GLN A 259 6.04 3.65 2.39
CA GLN A 259 5.11 3.67 1.26
C GLN A 259 5.84 4.16 0.04
N MET A 260 5.81 3.36 -1.02
CA MET A 260 6.37 3.73 -2.32
C MET A 260 5.24 3.89 -3.32
N LEU A 261 5.12 5.09 -3.87
CA LEU A 261 4.09 5.44 -4.84
C LEU A 261 4.75 5.95 -6.12
N LEU A 262 4.46 5.28 -7.23
CA LEU A 262 4.86 5.70 -8.56
C LEU A 262 3.67 6.36 -9.25
N PHE A 263 3.85 7.60 -9.67
CA PHE A 263 2.86 8.40 -10.38
C PHE A 263 3.36 8.60 -11.82
N SER A 264 2.53 8.31 -12.82
CA SER A 264 2.89 8.39 -14.23
C SER A 264 1.74 8.93 -15.07
N ILE A 265 1.99 9.97 -15.85
CA ILE A 265 0.98 10.62 -16.70
C ILE A 265 1.61 11.18 -17.98
N SER A 266 0.82 11.26 -19.04
CA SER A 266 1.16 12.05 -20.23
C SER A 266 0.75 13.51 -20.03
N LEU A 267 1.74 14.40 -19.86
CA LEU A 267 1.53 15.83 -19.62
C LEU A 267 1.38 16.58 -20.95
N PRO A 268 0.42 17.50 -21.08
CA PRO A 268 0.23 18.28 -22.29
C PRO A 268 1.41 19.26 -22.50
N THR A 269 1.83 19.44 -23.76
CA THR A 269 2.79 20.48 -24.16
C THR A 269 2.35 21.17 -25.46
N ASN A 270 3.16 22.10 -25.99
CA ASN A 270 2.88 22.79 -27.26
C ASN A 270 3.09 21.92 -28.50
N THR A 271 3.90 20.85 -28.41
CA THR A 271 4.28 20.04 -29.57
C THR A 271 3.83 18.61 -29.40
N THR A 272 4.36 17.93 -28.38
CA THR A 272 4.16 16.51 -28.12
C THR A 272 4.05 16.29 -26.62
N PRO A 273 3.04 15.55 -26.13
CA PRO A 273 2.94 15.24 -24.71
C PRO A 273 4.23 14.64 -24.17
N VAL A 274 4.61 15.03 -22.96
CA VAL A 274 5.81 14.52 -22.28
C VAL A 274 5.41 13.58 -21.16
N LEU A 275 6.23 12.57 -20.94
CA LEU A 275 5.95 11.56 -19.93
C LEU A 275 6.38 12.07 -18.55
N GLY A 276 5.41 12.51 -17.75
CA GLY A 276 5.61 12.86 -16.35
C GLY A 276 5.67 11.60 -15.48
N LYS A 277 6.78 11.38 -14.79
CA LYS A 277 6.94 10.29 -13.81
C LYS A 277 7.50 10.83 -12.50
N GLU A 278 6.94 10.36 -11.40
CA GLU A 278 7.37 10.72 -10.06
C GLU A 278 7.38 9.47 -9.17
N LEU A 279 8.48 9.23 -8.44
CA LEU A 279 8.56 8.16 -7.46
C LEU A 279 8.66 8.79 -6.07
N LEU A 280 7.59 8.61 -5.29
CA LEU A 280 7.43 9.20 -3.98
C LEU A 280 7.61 8.13 -2.89
N CYS A 281 8.32 8.48 -1.83
CA CYS A 281 8.43 7.68 -0.61
C CYS A 281 7.92 8.46 0.60
N LEU A 282 7.10 7.83 1.44
CA LEU A 282 6.67 8.40 2.71
C LEU A 282 6.50 7.31 3.76
N ARG A 283 6.66 7.66 5.03
CA ARG A 283 6.52 6.73 6.15
C ARG A 283 5.63 7.36 7.20
N ALA A 284 4.50 6.72 7.51
CA ALA A 284 3.51 7.28 8.44
C ALA A 284 4.11 7.47 9.85
N ASN A 285 4.88 6.49 10.32
CA ASN A 285 5.60 6.54 11.58
C ASN A 285 7.12 6.46 11.34
N THR A 286 7.84 7.57 11.56
CA THR A 286 9.29 7.68 11.32
C THR A 286 10.15 7.30 12.52
N THR A 287 9.55 6.72 13.57
CA THR A 287 10.30 6.24 14.75
C THR A 287 11.35 5.21 14.32
N LYS A 288 12.61 5.42 14.71
CA LYS A 288 13.67 4.46 14.40
C LYS A 288 13.36 3.09 14.98
N LEU A 289 13.44 2.08 14.12
CA LEU A 289 13.28 0.70 14.52
C LEU A 289 14.62 0.15 14.98
N PRO A 290 14.66 -0.69 16.03
CA PRO A 290 15.89 -1.39 16.41
C PRO A 290 16.29 -2.37 15.29
N ASP A 291 17.60 -2.44 15.00
CA ASP A 291 18.18 -3.33 14.01
C ASP A 291 18.47 -4.69 14.67
N VAL A 292 17.43 -5.53 14.76
CA VAL A 292 17.48 -6.82 15.44
C VAL A 292 17.00 -7.88 14.45
N ASP A 293 17.95 -8.63 13.91
CA ASP A 293 17.72 -9.82 13.09
C ASP A 293 17.39 -11.00 14.03
N LEU A 294 16.12 -11.40 14.04
CA LEU A 294 15.61 -12.42 14.97
C LEU A 294 15.85 -13.84 14.47
N ASN A 295 15.93 -14.02 13.16
CA ASN A 295 16.05 -15.33 12.54
C ASN A 295 17.52 -15.67 12.20
N ASN A 296 18.44 -14.70 12.37
CA ASN A 296 19.87 -14.76 12.05
C ASN A 296 20.15 -15.03 10.56
N ASP A 297 19.31 -14.53 9.65
CA ASP A 297 19.51 -14.63 8.19
C ASP A 297 20.45 -13.55 7.63
N GLY A 298 20.89 -12.62 8.49
CA GLY A 298 21.77 -11.51 8.18
C GLY A 298 21.05 -10.20 7.85
N VAL A 299 19.71 -10.15 7.90
CA VAL A 299 18.91 -8.97 7.56
C VAL A 299 17.74 -8.80 8.52
N ALA A 300 17.74 -7.73 9.32
CA ALA A 300 16.56 -7.34 10.08
C ALA A 300 15.53 -6.66 9.16
N VAL A 301 14.27 -7.12 9.16
CA VAL A 301 13.16 -6.48 8.44
C VAL A 301 12.12 -5.87 9.39
N VAL A 302 11.29 -4.94 8.89
CA VAL A 302 10.31 -4.21 9.72
C VAL A 302 9.33 -5.16 10.40
N GLY A 303 8.81 -6.16 9.68
CA GLY A 303 7.87 -7.13 10.21
C GLY A 303 8.40 -7.92 11.40
N GLU A 304 9.67 -8.33 11.37
CA GLU A 304 10.32 -9.06 12.47
C GLU A 304 10.38 -8.23 13.76
N VAL A 305 10.83 -6.99 13.61
CA VAL A 305 11.00 -6.06 14.74
C VAL A 305 9.64 -5.70 15.37
N VAL A 306 8.62 -5.53 14.54
CA VAL A 306 7.26 -5.26 15.00
C VAL A 306 6.68 -6.46 15.75
N LEU A 307 6.84 -7.68 15.20
CA LEU A 307 6.38 -8.91 15.85
C LEU A 307 7.05 -9.17 17.21
N LEU A 308 8.28 -8.68 17.40
CA LEU A 308 8.97 -8.67 18.69
C LEU A 308 8.33 -7.73 19.70
N LYS A 309 8.03 -6.49 19.28
CA LYS A 309 7.41 -5.48 20.15
C LYS A 309 6.01 -5.88 20.60
N SER A 310 5.23 -6.53 19.73
CA SER A 310 3.89 -7.03 20.06
C SER A 310 3.91 -8.30 20.93
N GLY A 311 5.09 -8.82 21.32
CA GLY A 311 5.22 -10.02 22.16
C GLY A 311 4.84 -11.33 21.46
N THR A 312 4.60 -11.29 20.16
CA THR A 312 4.24 -12.44 19.30
C THR A 312 5.44 -13.19 18.72
N ALA A 313 6.67 -12.73 18.99
CA ALA A 313 7.92 -13.29 18.45
C ALA A 313 8.28 -14.72 18.89
N ARG A 314 7.50 -15.36 19.78
CA ARG A 314 7.67 -16.79 20.04
C ARG A 314 6.80 -17.58 19.06
N THR A 315 7.39 -17.95 17.91
CA THR A 315 6.91 -18.84 16.81
C THR A 315 6.63 -18.16 15.46
N ALA A 316 7.51 -17.27 15.00
CA ALA A 316 7.48 -16.84 13.61
C ALA A 316 8.90 -16.88 13.02
N GLY A 317 9.50 -18.07 12.98
CA GLY A 317 10.33 -18.38 11.82
C GLY A 317 9.42 -18.24 10.61
N VAL A 318 9.89 -17.63 9.53
CA VAL A 318 9.09 -17.32 8.32
C VAL A 318 8.57 -18.61 7.62
N GLU A 319 8.84 -19.80 8.19
CA GLU A 319 8.25 -21.10 7.84
C GLU A 319 7.02 -21.53 8.68
N SER A 320 6.63 -20.78 9.72
CA SER A 320 5.71 -21.27 10.77
C SER A 320 4.23 -21.29 10.40
N LEU A 321 3.78 -20.45 9.45
CA LEU A 321 2.38 -20.48 8.99
C LEU A 321 2.11 -21.66 8.05
N MET A 322 3.13 -22.14 7.32
CA MET A 322 3.03 -23.39 6.56
C MET A 322 3.18 -24.63 7.45
N TYR A 323 4.04 -24.58 8.48
CA TYR A 323 4.26 -25.71 9.38
C TYR A 323 3.09 -25.98 10.35
N LEU A 324 2.41 -24.95 10.85
CA LEU A 324 1.21 -25.14 11.68
C LEU A 324 0.05 -25.77 10.89
N GLY A 325 -0.10 -25.42 9.61
CA GLY A 325 -1.04 -26.07 8.70
C GLY A 325 -0.68 -27.53 8.41
N LEU A 326 0.60 -27.84 8.23
CA LEU A 326 1.08 -29.19 7.93
C LEU A 326 1.00 -30.13 9.15
N MET A 327 1.33 -29.64 10.35
CA MET A 327 1.25 -30.45 11.58
C MET A 327 -0.20 -30.73 12.00
N ALA A 328 -1.11 -29.78 11.78
CA ALA A 328 -2.54 -30.01 11.98
C ALA A 328 -3.11 -31.06 11.00
N LEU A 329 -2.62 -31.10 9.76
CA LEU A 329 -2.99 -32.10 8.76
C LEU A 329 -2.50 -33.51 9.13
N ILE A 330 -1.25 -33.63 9.60
CA ILE A 330 -0.64 -34.92 9.99
C ILE A 330 -1.35 -35.52 11.22
N VAL A 331 -1.70 -34.68 12.21
CA VAL A 331 -2.43 -35.13 13.40
C VAL A 331 -3.87 -35.54 13.06
N GLY A 332 -4.53 -34.84 12.14
CA GLY A 332 -5.88 -35.19 11.67
C GLY A 332 -5.97 -36.49 10.86
N VAL A 333 -4.92 -36.86 10.12
CA VAL A 333 -4.85 -38.11 9.34
C VAL A 333 -4.44 -39.32 10.18
N ILE A 334 -3.73 -39.11 11.29
CA ILE A 334 -3.30 -40.21 12.19
C ILE A 334 -4.37 -40.54 13.25
N LEU A 335 -5.25 -39.58 13.59
CA LEU A 335 -6.26 -39.73 14.64
C LEU A 335 -7.71 -39.87 14.14
N GLY A 336 -7.94 -39.83 12.82
CA GLY A 336 -9.24 -40.09 12.18
C GLY A 336 -9.20 -41.33 11.32
#